data_AF-A0A1M5EV87-F1
#
_entry.id   AF-A0A1M5EV87-F1
#
_cell.length_a   1.000
_cell.length_b   1.000
_cell.length_c   1.000
_cell.angle_alpha   90.00
_cell.angle_beta   90.00
_cell.angle_gamma   90.00
#
_symmetry.space_group_name_H-M   'P 1'
#
loop_
_entity.id
_entity.type
_entity.pdbx_description
1 polymer ?
#
loop_
_entity_poly.entity_id
_entity_poly.type
_entity_poly.pdbx_seq_one_letter_code
_entity_poly.pdbx_strand_id
1 'polypeptide(L)'
;MSLATRHDHRTSLSTDGTGGTTSTPDAMTSEKMFWTIEQIAGQLIHGYWDHTGRSARAFDVTTGGTLRVDTSGLNAEGQAAARNAMAVWTDACGIAFHEVTTGAQIVFDDAQSGAYAITSTFNASIVQAEINIAADFATGAYYRQTFIHELGHALGLGHAGNYNFTGDFESDAAYANDTWQHSVMSYFHQGESPYTTATPLYLGTPMVADVYAIQQIYGTPATTRSGNTVYGDGSESAALSLTSRLASTIVDSGGEDTIDLRSRSYDQRLDLNDGTFSDVNGYRGNVAIARGTLIERAFTGRGADSITGNEAANLIVSGDGDDRLYGGAGDDTLIGGRGSDVLVGGDGNDTGVFQNTLSSYTIARQGDAFLLQCSDGTDTVKGVERFQFGSAVFTSNDIATVFDDHEEDSALSMVTVSDDIATRSQRMARTDSTPHFVMTKIAQGQSDEFVLYASTSPSEDIAGHRCGGSGGSAGPAGGAADAPVGTGASFALEDTLAAHHDHFALL
;
A
#
# COMPACT_ATOMS: atom_id res chain seq x y z
N MET A 1 -1.30 35.62 -35.67
CA MET A 1 -0.71 34.34 -36.12
C MET A 1 -1.17 33.30 -35.11
N SER A 2 -2.41 32.81 -35.22
CA SER A 2 -2.86 31.65 -36.03
C SER A 2 -2.41 30.35 -35.35
N LEU A 3 -3.23 29.48 -34.78
CA LEU A 3 -4.70 29.30 -34.75
C LEU A 3 -4.95 28.44 -33.49
N ALA A 4 -5.83 28.87 -32.58
CA ALA A 4 -6.33 28.03 -31.50
C ALA A 4 -7.29 26.99 -32.09
N THR A 5 -7.03 25.70 -31.92
CA THR A 5 -7.94 24.65 -32.40
C THR A 5 -7.88 23.36 -31.56
N ARG A 6 -8.95 23.16 -30.77
CA ARG A 6 -9.70 21.94 -30.41
C ARG A 6 -8.95 20.71 -29.88
N HIS A 7 -9.21 20.37 -28.61
CA HIS A 7 -8.98 19.05 -28.02
C HIS A 7 -10.33 18.39 -27.80
N ASP A 8 -10.50 17.16 -28.27
CA ASP A 8 -11.70 16.35 -28.00
C ASP A 8 -11.22 14.93 -27.70
N HIS A 9 -10.84 14.70 -26.43
CA HIS A 9 -10.45 13.38 -25.95
C HIS A 9 -11.72 12.62 -25.51
N ARG A 10 -12.41 12.02 -26.47
CA ARG A 10 -13.42 10.98 -26.19
C ARG A 10 -12.88 9.61 -26.56
N THR A 11 -12.16 8.99 -25.64
CA THR A 11 -12.02 7.53 -25.61
C THR A 11 -12.92 7.01 -24.50
N SER A 12 -14.13 6.62 -24.88
CA SER A 12 -15.07 5.96 -23.98
C SER A 12 -14.59 4.52 -23.72
N LEU A 13 -14.42 4.15 -22.45
CA LEU A 13 -14.37 2.75 -22.03
C LEU A 13 -15.72 2.09 -22.38
N SER A 14 -15.78 1.37 -23.51
CA SER A 14 -16.97 0.64 -23.95
C SER A 14 -16.98 -0.77 -23.33
N THR A 15 -18.06 -1.10 -22.63
CA THR A 15 -18.41 -2.46 -22.20
C THR A 15 -19.30 -3.13 -23.26
N ASP A 16 -18.79 -4.12 -23.99
CA ASP A 16 -19.47 -5.38 -24.35
C ASP A 16 -18.75 -6.13 -25.49
N GLY A 17 -18.92 -7.45 -25.52
CA GLY A 17 -18.10 -8.41 -26.25
C GLY A 17 -18.69 -9.01 -27.53
N THR A 18 -17.97 -10.04 -28.00
CA THR A 18 -18.26 -11.11 -28.99
C THR A 18 -17.74 -10.97 -30.44
N GLY A 19 -16.70 -11.76 -30.74
CA GLY A 19 -16.72 -12.78 -31.81
C GLY A 19 -16.09 -12.46 -33.19
N GLY A 20 -15.03 -13.20 -33.54
CA GLY A 20 -14.90 -13.76 -34.91
C GLY A 20 -13.64 -13.49 -35.74
N THR A 21 -12.75 -14.50 -35.78
CA THR A 21 -11.92 -15.01 -36.90
C THR A 21 -10.76 -14.21 -37.51
N THR A 22 -9.55 -14.70 -37.18
CA THR A 22 -8.34 -14.96 -38.00
C THR A 22 -8.20 -14.33 -39.39
N SER A 23 -7.19 -13.45 -39.50
CA SER A 23 -6.26 -13.42 -40.63
C SER A 23 -4.94 -12.79 -40.16
N THR A 24 -3.85 -13.57 -40.18
CA THR A 24 -2.48 -13.03 -40.07
C THR A 24 -2.12 -12.32 -41.36
N PRO A 25 -1.48 -11.15 -41.27
CA PRO A 25 -0.40 -10.82 -42.18
C PRO A 25 0.89 -10.52 -41.41
N ASP A 26 1.97 -11.19 -41.83
CA ASP A 26 3.35 -10.78 -41.58
C ASP A 26 3.50 -9.28 -41.83
N ALA A 27 3.84 -8.53 -40.78
CA ALA A 27 4.50 -7.24 -40.86
C ALA A 27 5.39 -7.11 -39.63
N MET A 28 6.68 -6.89 -39.85
CA MET A 28 7.68 -6.72 -38.81
C MET A 28 7.27 -5.58 -37.87
N THR A 29 6.65 -5.87 -36.74
CA THR A 29 6.54 -4.92 -35.65
C THR A 29 7.92 -4.83 -35.03
N SER A 30 8.54 -3.65 -35.11
CA SER A 30 9.71 -3.38 -34.26
C SER A 30 9.21 -3.54 -32.82
N GLU A 31 9.62 -4.60 -32.14
CA GLU A 31 9.25 -4.84 -30.75
C GLU A 31 9.64 -3.60 -29.92
N LYS A 32 8.65 -2.90 -29.38
CA LYS A 32 8.91 -1.70 -28.56
C LYS A 32 9.60 -2.17 -27.28
N MET A 33 10.70 -1.53 -26.92
CA MET A 33 11.44 -1.86 -25.70
C MET A 33 10.68 -1.33 -24.47
N PHE A 34 10.79 -2.02 -23.34
CA PHE A 34 10.35 -1.48 -22.06
C PHE A 34 11.35 -0.46 -21.55
N TRP A 35 10.84 0.65 -21.02
CA TRP A 35 11.65 1.68 -20.39
C TRP A 35 11.51 1.61 -18.87
N THR A 36 12.59 1.93 -18.17
CA THR A 36 12.56 2.08 -16.70
C THR A 36 11.81 3.35 -16.31
N ILE A 37 11.41 3.45 -15.04
CA ILE A 37 10.79 4.65 -14.45
C ILE A 37 11.67 5.89 -14.72
N GLU A 38 12.99 5.74 -14.58
CA GLU A 38 13.97 6.82 -14.77
C GLU A 38 14.11 7.24 -16.24
N GLN A 39 14.00 6.29 -17.18
CA GLN A 39 14.00 6.60 -18.61
C GLN A 39 12.73 7.35 -19.02
N ILE A 40 11.57 6.93 -18.53
CA ILE A 40 10.30 7.62 -18.74
C ILE A 40 10.38 9.04 -18.15
N ALA A 41 10.85 9.18 -16.90
CA ALA A 41 11.04 10.48 -16.29
C ALA A 41 12.00 11.39 -17.08
N GLY A 42 13.10 10.84 -17.61
CA GLY A 42 13.99 11.59 -18.50
C GLY A 42 13.28 12.11 -19.76
N GLN A 43 12.37 11.34 -20.33
CA GLN A 43 11.52 11.79 -21.45
C GLN A 43 10.54 12.90 -21.03
N LEU A 44 9.93 12.79 -19.85
CA LEU A 44 9.03 13.82 -19.31
C LEU A 44 9.76 15.14 -19.03
N ILE A 45 10.97 15.08 -18.47
CA ILE A 45 11.74 16.28 -18.07
C ILE A 45 12.49 16.92 -19.24
N HIS A 46 13.00 16.10 -20.17
CA HIS A 46 13.88 16.57 -21.24
C HIS A 46 13.35 16.22 -22.64
N GLY A 47 13.08 14.95 -22.90
CA GLY A 47 12.86 14.43 -24.25
C GLY A 47 11.73 15.12 -25.02
N TYR A 48 10.56 15.30 -24.40
CA TYR A 48 9.44 15.99 -25.03
C TYR A 48 9.73 17.47 -25.32
N TRP A 49 10.39 18.16 -24.38
CA TRP A 49 10.72 19.56 -24.57
C TRP A 49 11.75 19.72 -25.69
N ASP A 50 12.81 18.92 -25.69
CA ASP A 50 13.84 18.97 -26.73
C ASP A 50 13.21 18.71 -28.11
N HIS A 51 12.30 17.75 -28.21
CA HIS A 51 11.55 17.46 -29.44
C HIS A 51 10.73 18.67 -29.92
N THR A 52 10.15 19.44 -29.00
CA THR A 52 9.37 20.65 -29.31
C THR A 52 10.23 21.92 -29.46
N GLY A 53 11.56 21.78 -29.52
CA GLY A 53 12.50 22.89 -29.68
C GLY A 53 12.60 23.78 -28.43
N ARG A 54 12.37 23.18 -27.26
CA ARG A 54 12.17 23.82 -25.97
C ARG A 54 13.13 23.20 -24.96
N SER A 55 13.68 23.96 -24.02
CA SER A 55 14.46 23.38 -22.92
C SER A 55 13.55 22.83 -21.82
N ALA A 56 14.08 21.91 -21.00
CA ALA A 56 13.51 21.63 -19.68
C ALA A 56 13.25 22.94 -18.90
N ARG A 57 12.19 22.94 -18.09
CA ARG A 57 11.63 24.15 -17.46
C ARG A 57 10.96 23.81 -16.14
N ALA A 58 11.07 24.71 -15.18
CA ALA A 58 10.47 24.55 -13.86
C ALA A 58 10.24 25.91 -13.22
N PHE A 59 9.33 26.01 -12.26
CA PHE A 59 9.27 27.17 -11.38
C PHE A 59 10.55 27.23 -10.51
N ASP A 60 11.00 28.44 -10.16
CA ASP A 60 12.07 28.63 -9.17
C ASP A 60 11.51 28.43 -7.75
N VAL A 61 11.29 27.17 -7.39
CA VAL A 61 10.76 26.69 -6.12
C VAL A 61 11.33 25.31 -5.83
N THR A 62 11.31 24.88 -4.57
CA THR A 62 11.69 23.52 -4.17
C THR A 62 10.63 22.94 -3.24
N THR A 63 10.78 21.67 -2.87
CA THR A 63 9.94 21.02 -1.86
C THR A 63 9.82 21.87 -0.59
N GLY A 64 8.61 21.93 -0.01
CA GLY A 64 8.26 22.84 1.09
C GLY A 64 7.99 24.29 0.68
N GLY A 65 8.26 24.66 -0.57
CA GLY A 65 7.94 25.97 -1.14
C GLY A 65 6.46 26.15 -1.47
N THR A 66 6.09 27.33 -1.99
CA THR A 66 4.69 27.66 -2.29
C THR A 66 4.55 28.28 -3.68
N LEU A 67 3.55 27.82 -4.43
CA LEU A 67 3.09 28.44 -5.67
C LEU A 67 1.72 29.08 -5.47
N ARG A 68 1.57 30.30 -5.98
CA ARG A 68 0.27 31.02 -5.96
C ARG A 68 -0.58 30.60 -7.15
N VAL A 69 -1.83 30.23 -6.90
CA VAL A 69 -2.74 29.71 -7.93
C VAL A 69 -4.03 30.50 -7.95
N ASP A 70 -4.56 30.82 -9.13
CA ASP A 70 -5.91 31.40 -9.28
C ASP A 70 -6.84 30.36 -9.89
N THR A 71 -7.93 30.01 -9.21
CA THR A 71 -8.95 29.07 -9.68
C THR A 71 -10.29 29.76 -9.95
N SER A 72 -10.35 31.09 -9.82
CA SER A 72 -11.60 31.86 -9.92
C SER A 72 -12.20 31.88 -11.33
N GLY A 73 -11.41 31.55 -12.35
CA GLY A 73 -11.87 31.34 -13.72
C GLY A 73 -12.67 30.04 -13.92
N LEU A 74 -12.68 29.13 -12.95
CA LEU A 74 -13.40 27.86 -13.02
C LEU A 74 -14.75 27.93 -12.33
N ASN A 75 -15.72 27.15 -12.83
CA ASN A 75 -16.92 26.80 -12.07
C ASN A 75 -16.59 25.98 -10.80
N ALA A 76 -17.59 25.77 -9.93
CA ALA A 76 -17.39 25.12 -8.62
C ALA A 76 -16.83 23.69 -8.70
N GLU A 77 -17.22 22.91 -9.72
CA GLU A 77 -16.72 21.55 -9.93
C GLU A 77 -15.29 21.55 -10.47
N GLY A 78 -14.97 22.45 -11.39
CA GLY A 78 -13.61 22.70 -11.85
C GLY A 78 -12.68 23.11 -10.70
N GLN A 79 -13.12 24.01 -9.81
CA GLN A 79 -12.33 24.37 -8.63
C GLN A 79 -12.08 23.18 -7.70
N ALA A 80 -13.07 22.30 -7.52
CA ALA A 80 -12.89 21.09 -6.73
C ALA A 80 -11.88 20.12 -7.39
N ALA A 81 -11.92 19.97 -8.72
CA ALA A 81 -10.96 19.17 -9.47
C ALA A 81 -9.54 19.78 -9.42
N ALA A 82 -9.40 21.10 -9.55
CA ALA A 82 -8.13 21.80 -9.41
C ALA A 82 -7.52 21.61 -8.02
N ARG A 83 -8.32 21.74 -6.95
CA ARG A 83 -7.85 21.48 -5.58
C ARG A 83 -7.43 20.03 -5.37
N ASN A 84 -8.15 19.07 -5.97
CA ASN A 84 -7.73 17.66 -5.94
C ASN A 84 -6.40 17.46 -6.66
N ALA A 85 -6.22 18.01 -7.87
CA ALA A 85 -4.97 17.94 -8.60
C ALA A 85 -3.81 18.58 -7.83
N MET A 86 -4.02 19.77 -7.26
CA MET A 86 -3.04 20.44 -6.41
C MET A 86 -2.65 19.58 -5.21
N ALA A 87 -3.60 18.95 -4.52
CA ALA A 87 -3.33 18.09 -3.38
C ALA A 87 -2.44 16.88 -3.75
N VAL A 88 -2.76 16.16 -4.83
CA VAL A 88 -1.97 14.98 -5.23
C VAL A 88 -0.59 15.35 -5.78
N TRP A 89 -0.43 16.54 -6.38
CA TRP A 89 0.89 17.07 -6.73
C TRP A 89 1.67 17.55 -5.50
N THR A 90 0.99 18.13 -4.50
CA THR A 90 1.60 18.46 -3.19
C THR A 90 2.14 17.20 -2.53
N ASP A 91 1.40 16.09 -2.54
CA ASP A 91 1.88 14.82 -2.01
C ASP A 91 3.15 14.34 -2.73
N ALA A 92 3.19 14.45 -4.06
CA ALA A 92 4.31 13.95 -4.87
C ALA A 92 5.61 14.75 -4.69
N CYS A 93 5.54 16.09 -4.55
CA CYS A 93 6.72 16.96 -4.56
C CYS A 93 6.86 17.91 -3.37
N GLY A 94 5.89 17.95 -2.45
CA GLY A 94 5.89 18.82 -1.27
C GLY A 94 5.68 20.32 -1.53
N ILE A 95 5.34 20.73 -2.76
CA ILE A 95 5.01 22.12 -3.06
C ILE A 95 3.59 22.40 -2.57
N ALA A 96 3.42 23.46 -1.78
CA ALA A 96 2.10 23.96 -1.40
C ALA A 96 1.50 24.85 -2.49
N PHE A 97 0.24 24.63 -2.84
CA PHE A 97 -0.49 25.52 -3.73
C PHE A 97 -1.43 26.42 -2.94
N HIS A 98 -1.19 27.72 -2.99
CA HIS A 98 -1.97 28.72 -2.25
C HIS A 98 -2.89 29.50 -3.18
N GLU A 99 -4.20 29.34 -3.03
CA GLU A 99 -5.19 30.05 -3.85
C GLU A 99 -5.14 31.57 -3.60
N VAL A 100 -5.09 32.36 -4.67
CA VAL A 100 -5.10 33.83 -4.67
C VAL A 100 -5.94 34.35 -5.84
N THR A 101 -6.44 35.59 -5.75
CA THR A 101 -7.19 36.24 -6.85
C THR A 101 -6.38 37.31 -7.60
N THR A 102 -5.14 37.57 -7.18
CA THR A 102 -4.23 38.53 -7.83
C THR A 102 -2.80 38.06 -7.70
N GLY A 103 -2.02 38.19 -8.77
CA GLY A 103 -0.61 37.80 -8.77
C GLY A 103 -0.41 36.28 -8.67
N ALA A 104 -1.28 35.48 -9.28
CA ALA A 104 -1.04 34.05 -9.37
C ALA A 104 0.11 33.74 -10.34
N GLN A 105 0.83 32.65 -10.04
CA GLN A 105 1.83 32.05 -10.92
C GLN A 105 1.20 31.00 -11.83
N ILE A 106 0.14 30.34 -11.37
CA ILE A 106 -0.66 29.40 -12.16
C ILE A 106 -2.09 29.93 -12.20
N VAL A 107 -2.67 30.07 -13.39
CA VAL A 107 -4.06 30.50 -13.56
C VAL A 107 -4.86 29.40 -14.24
N PHE A 108 -5.95 28.98 -13.61
CA PHE A 108 -6.92 28.06 -14.20
C PHE A 108 -8.12 28.81 -14.78
N ASP A 109 -8.58 28.38 -15.94
CA ASP A 109 -9.75 28.90 -16.64
C ASP A 109 -10.53 27.74 -17.33
N ASP A 110 -11.80 27.97 -17.66
CA ASP A 110 -12.66 27.04 -18.42
C ASP A 110 -13.30 27.69 -19.67
N ALA A 111 -12.88 28.92 -20.00
CA ALA A 111 -13.49 29.73 -21.05
C ALA A 111 -13.18 29.27 -22.48
N GLN A 112 -12.13 28.49 -22.71
CA GLN A 112 -11.74 28.03 -24.05
C GLN A 112 -12.02 26.54 -24.25
N SER A 113 -12.21 26.14 -25.51
CA SER A 113 -12.41 24.73 -25.87
C SER A 113 -11.15 23.88 -25.65
N GLY A 114 -11.35 22.65 -25.19
CA GLY A 114 -10.26 21.69 -24.97
C GLY A 114 -9.63 21.79 -23.58
N ALA A 115 -8.60 20.98 -23.37
CA ALA A 115 -7.77 21.01 -22.18
C ALA A 115 -6.32 21.25 -22.59
N TYR A 116 -5.62 22.19 -21.98
CA TYR A 116 -4.22 22.45 -22.27
C TYR A 116 -3.56 23.27 -21.15
N ALA A 117 -2.23 23.22 -21.10
CA ALA A 117 -1.41 24.10 -20.29
C ALA A 117 -0.33 24.80 -21.11
N ILE A 118 -0.09 26.08 -20.82
CA ILE A 118 0.94 26.91 -21.46
C ILE A 118 1.81 27.53 -20.38
N THR A 119 3.12 27.47 -20.58
CA THR A 119 4.11 28.08 -19.68
C THR A 119 4.86 29.22 -20.37
N SER A 120 4.97 30.34 -19.67
CA SER A 120 5.87 31.45 -20.02
C SER A 120 7.15 31.31 -19.21
N THR A 121 8.31 31.44 -19.87
CA THR A 121 9.62 31.27 -19.22
C THR A 121 10.52 32.48 -19.38
N PHE A 122 11.40 32.69 -18.40
CA PHE A 122 12.52 33.61 -18.47
C PHE A 122 13.77 32.85 -18.01
N ASN A 123 14.80 32.78 -18.87
CA ASN A 123 16.02 31.99 -18.62
C ASN A 123 15.72 30.54 -18.18
N ALA A 124 14.78 29.87 -18.87
CA ALA A 124 14.31 28.51 -18.57
C ALA A 124 13.53 28.32 -17.25
N SER A 125 13.41 29.35 -16.39
CA SER A 125 12.50 29.33 -15.25
C SER A 125 11.09 29.70 -15.70
N ILE A 126 10.08 28.94 -15.26
CA ILE A 126 8.67 29.24 -15.46
C ILE A 126 8.32 30.43 -14.57
N VAL A 127 7.83 31.51 -15.19
CA VAL A 127 7.37 32.71 -14.48
C VAL A 127 5.85 32.76 -14.34
N GLN A 128 5.14 32.13 -15.27
CA GLN A 128 3.69 32.01 -15.25
C GLN A 128 3.25 30.78 -16.05
N ALA A 129 2.18 30.13 -15.60
CA ALA A 129 1.47 29.08 -16.31
C ALA A 129 -0.03 29.40 -16.40
N GLU A 130 -0.63 29.07 -17.54
CA GLU A 130 -2.07 29.15 -17.79
C GLU A 130 -2.57 27.74 -18.11
N ILE A 131 -3.63 27.32 -17.44
CA ILE A 131 -4.27 26.02 -17.60
C ILE A 131 -5.72 26.28 -17.99
N ASN A 132 -6.16 25.69 -19.10
CA ASN A 132 -7.55 25.73 -19.53
C ASN A 132 -8.12 24.31 -19.54
N ILE A 133 -9.29 24.10 -18.95
CA ILE A 133 -10.09 22.88 -19.15
C ILE A 133 -11.53 23.32 -19.41
N ALA A 134 -12.00 23.11 -20.63
CA ALA A 134 -13.29 23.62 -21.08
C ALA A 134 -14.47 23.18 -20.20
N ALA A 135 -15.41 24.09 -19.98
CA ALA A 135 -16.60 23.85 -19.16
C ALA A 135 -17.56 22.78 -19.72
N ASP A 136 -17.40 22.36 -20.99
CA ASP A 136 -18.21 21.33 -21.64
C ASP A 136 -17.64 19.91 -21.50
N PHE A 137 -16.50 19.74 -20.82
CA PHE A 137 -15.97 18.42 -20.50
C PHE A 137 -16.93 17.66 -19.59
N ALA A 138 -17.19 16.39 -19.93
CA ALA A 138 -17.99 15.51 -19.09
C ALA A 138 -17.26 15.27 -17.77
N THR A 139 -17.95 15.52 -16.66
CA THR A 139 -17.34 15.45 -15.35
C THR A 139 -17.19 14.02 -14.86
N GLY A 140 -16.32 13.79 -13.86
CA GLY A 140 -16.03 12.46 -13.35
C GLY A 140 -14.53 12.19 -13.24
N ALA A 141 -14.15 10.91 -13.34
CA ALA A 141 -12.77 10.47 -13.13
C ALA A 141 -11.81 11.00 -14.21
N TYR A 142 -12.20 10.91 -15.48
CA TYR A 142 -11.39 11.44 -16.58
C TYR A 142 -11.19 12.96 -16.46
N TYR A 143 -12.26 13.70 -16.13
CA TYR A 143 -12.18 15.14 -15.88
C TYR A 143 -11.15 15.48 -14.79
N ARG A 144 -11.19 14.79 -13.64
CA ARG A 144 -10.19 15.00 -12.57
C ARG A 144 -8.78 14.63 -13.02
N GLN A 145 -8.62 13.52 -13.74
CA GLN A 145 -7.33 13.12 -14.30
C GLN A 145 -6.76 14.18 -15.27
N THR A 146 -7.61 14.85 -16.07
CA THR A 146 -7.19 15.96 -16.92
C THR A 146 -6.61 17.12 -16.11
N PHE A 147 -7.18 17.48 -14.95
CA PHE A 147 -6.58 18.51 -14.10
C PHE A 147 -5.21 18.09 -13.54
N ILE A 148 -5.03 16.80 -13.20
CA ILE A 148 -3.73 16.27 -12.78
C ILE A 148 -2.71 16.39 -13.93
N HIS A 149 -3.11 16.00 -15.14
CA HIS A 149 -2.30 16.08 -16.36
C HIS A 149 -1.86 17.51 -16.68
N GLU A 150 -2.80 18.45 -16.79
CA GLU A 150 -2.50 19.84 -17.16
C GLU A 150 -1.67 20.56 -16.10
N LEU A 151 -1.90 20.25 -14.81
CA LEU A 151 -1.04 20.77 -13.75
C LEU A 151 0.38 20.19 -13.84
N GLY A 152 0.54 18.93 -14.26
CA GLY A 152 1.85 18.35 -14.57
C GLY A 152 2.61 19.14 -15.64
N HIS A 153 1.93 19.53 -16.72
CA HIS A 153 2.50 20.42 -17.75
C HIS A 153 2.86 21.80 -17.21
N ALA A 154 1.98 22.41 -16.42
CA ALA A 154 2.25 23.72 -15.80
C ALA A 154 3.46 23.66 -14.86
N LEU A 155 3.69 22.53 -14.20
CA LEU A 155 4.86 22.26 -13.37
C LEU A 155 6.12 21.90 -14.17
N GLY A 156 6.02 21.72 -15.50
CA GLY A 156 7.17 21.54 -16.38
C GLY A 156 7.39 20.13 -16.90
N LEU A 157 6.47 19.19 -16.68
CA LEU A 157 6.52 17.87 -17.32
C LEU A 157 6.03 17.95 -18.77
N GLY A 158 6.67 17.21 -19.67
CA GLY A 158 6.22 16.98 -21.03
C GLY A 158 5.35 15.73 -21.16
N HIS A 159 4.94 15.37 -22.37
CA HIS A 159 4.27 14.10 -22.62
C HIS A 159 5.23 12.92 -22.51
N ALA A 160 4.67 11.74 -22.22
CA ALA A 160 5.39 10.48 -22.10
C ALA A 160 6.01 10.00 -23.43
N GLY A 161 5.62 10.59 -24.57
CA GLY A 161 6.26 10.42 -25.87
C GLY A 161 6.21 11.70 -26.72
N ASN A 162 6.73 11.63 -27.95
CA ASN A 162 6.85 12.79 -28.86
C ASN A 162 5.59 12.98 -29.72
N TYR A 163 4.43 12.96 -29.09
CA TYR A 163 3.13 13.17 -29.71
C TYR A 163 2.45 14.41 -29.13
N ASN A 164 1.47 14.91 -29.87
CA ASN A 164 0.64 16.03 -29.46
C ASN A 164 -0.73 15.91 -30.13
N PHE A 165 -1.80 16.34 -29.44
CA PHE A 165 -3.20 16.36 -29.89
C PHE A 165 -3.88 14.98 -29.99
N THR A 166 -3.33 14.06 -30.79
CA THR A 166 -3.83 12.69 -30.95
C THR A 166 -2.65 11.73 -30.96
N GLY A 167 -2.84 10.51 -30.47
CA GLY A 167 -1.84 9.47 -30.55
C GLY A 167 -2.48 8.15 -30.96
N ASP A 168 -1.77 7.38 -31.78
CA ASP A 168 -1.96 5.94 -31.97
C ASP A 168 -0.80 5.21 -31.31
N PHE A 169 -1.08 4.24 -30.44
CA PHE A 169 -0.03 3.58 -29.66
C PHE A 169 1.01 2.91 -30.56
N GLU A 170 0.57 2.22 -31.61
CA GLU A 170 1.46 1.48 -32.50
C GLU A 170 2.40 2.40 -33.28
N SER A 171 1.90 3.53 -33.79
CA SER A 171 2.73 4.46 -34.55
C SER A 171 3.52 5.45 -33.69
N ASP A 172 2.96 5.91 -32.58
CA ASP A 172 3.44 7.12 -31.89
C ASP A 172 4.12 6.84 -30.54
N ALA A 173 3.80 5.74 -29.86
CA ALA A 173 4.46 5.38 -28.61
C ALA A 173 5.93 4.99 -28.88
N ALA A 174 6.87 5.58 -28.14
CA ALA A 174 8.30 5.31 -28.32
C ALA A 174 8.76 4.01 -27.62
N TYR A 175 7.99 3.50 -26.66
CA TYR A 175 8.33 2.35 -25.82
C TYR A 175 7.08 1.58 -25.37
N ALA A 176 7.25 0.36 -24.91
CA ALA A 176 6.17 -0.60 -24.66
C ALA A 176 5.23 -0.20 -23.51
N ASN A 177 5.77 0.43 -22.47
CA ASN A 177 5.05 0.84 -21.27
C ASN A 177 4.71 2.35 -21.23
N ASP A 178 4.59 3.00 -22.41
CA ASP A 178 4.00 4.34 -22.52
C ASP A 178 2.49 4.25 -22.35
N THR A 179 2.05 4.17 -21.10
CA THR A 179 0.63 4.14 -20.75
C THR A 179 0.36 4.89 -19.44
N TRP A 180 -0.92 5.14 -19.19
CA TRP A 180 -1.43 5.61 -17.89
C TRP A 180 -1.03 4.75 -16.70
N GLN A 181 -0.55 3.51 -16.89
CA GLN A 181 0.01 2.76 -15.77
C GLN A 181 1.25 3.45 -15.17
N HIS A 182 2.09 4.06 -16.01
CA HIS A 182 3.37 4.63 -15.58
C HIS A 182 3.35 6.16 -15.50
N SER A 183 2.56 6.83 -16.33
CA SER A 183 2.49 8.29 -16.37
C SER A 183 1.10 8.81 -16.75
N VAL A 184 0.58 9.77 -15.98
CA VAL A 184 -0.60 10.57 -16.32
C VAL A 184 -0.37 11.43 -17.56
N MET A 185 0.89 11.67 -17.93
CA MET A 185 1.30 12.43 -19.12
C MET A 185 1.26 11.61 -20.41
N SER A 186 0.93 10.31 -20.33
CA SER A 186 0.71 9.47 -21.50
C SER A 186 -0.67 9.73 -22.12
N TYR A 187 -0.77 9.58 -23.44
CA TYR A 187 -2.06 9.62 -24.14
C TYR A 187 -2.79 8.27 -24.12
N PHE A 188 -2.08 7.20 -23.79
CA PHE A 188 -2.56 5.84 -23.95
C PHE A 188 -3.01 5.26 -22.62
N HIS A 189 -4.25 4.80 -22.55
CA HIS A 189 -4.69 4.02 -21.39
C HIS A 189 -4.05 2.63 -21.39
N GLN A 190 -4.05 1.96 -20.24
CA GLN A 190 -3.35 0.68 -20.02
C GLN A 190 -3.67 -0.36 -21.10
N GLY A 191 -4.93 -0.43 -21.56
CA GLY A 191 -5.38 -1.40 -22.57
C GLY A 191 -5.07 -1.08 -24.02
N GLU A 192 -4.44 0.06 -24.35
CA GLU A 192 -4.02 0.38 -25.73
C GLU A 192 -2.67 -0.26 -26.07
N SER A 193 -1.84 -0.53 -25.07
CA SER A 193 -0.57 -1.24 -25.26
C SER A 193 -0.77 -2.75 -25.20
N PRO A 194 -0.39 -3.52 -26.26
CA PRO A 194 -0.42 -4.98 -26.20
C PRO A 194 0.61 -5.56 -25.21
N TYR A 195 1.53 -4.74 -24.70
CA TYR A 195 2.58 -5.11 -23.77
C TYR A 195 2.18 -4.91 -22.30
N THR A 196 1.07 -4.20 -22.05
CA THR A 196 0.58 -3.89 -20.71
C THR A 196 -0.57 -4.82 -20.34
N THR A 197 -0.47 -5.49 -19.19
CA THR A 197 -1.53 -6.39 -18.69
C THR A 197 -2.42 -5.74 -17.64
N ALA A 198 -2.10 -4.50 -17.24
CA ALA A 198 -2.84 -3.73 -16.25
C ALA A 198 -4.29 -3.46 -16.68
N THR A 199 -5.17 -3.36 -15.69
CA THR A 199 -6.58 -3.07 -15.98
C THR A 199 -6.75 -1.62 -16.42
N PRO A 200 -7.49 -1.35 -17.51
CA PRO A 200 -7.80 0.02 -17.91
C PRO A 200 -8.60 0.75 -16.82
N LEU A 201 -7.96 1.75 -16.22
CA LEU A 201 -8.51 2.56 -15.12
C LEU A 201 -8.07 4.01 -15.28
N TYR A 202 -8.97 4.92 -14.92
CA TYR A 202 -8.60 6.33 -14.74
C TYR A 202 -7.70 6.49 -13.51
N LEU A 203 -6.95 7.58 -13.49
CA LEU A 203 -5.90 7.82 -12.50
C LEU A 203 -6.40 8.77 -11.40
N GLY A 204 -6.09 8.42 -10.15
CA GLY A 204 -6.38 9.23 -8.98
C GLY A 204 -5.22 10.15 -8.57
N THR A 205 -4.01 9.87 -9.03
CA THR A 205 -2.77 10.56 -8.65
C THR A 205 -1.86 10.71 -9.87
N PRO A 206 -0.78 11.52 -9.80
CA PRO A 206 0.40 11.29 -10.63
C PRO A 206 0.87 9.84 -10.45
N MET A 207 1.38 9.25 -11.53
CA MET A 207 1.84 7.86 -11.53
C MET A 207 3.34 7.79 -11.27
N VAL A 208 3.87 6.58 -11.05
CA VAL A 208 5.23 6.35 -10.54
C VAL A 208 6.33 7.12 -11.30
N ALA A 209 6.25 7.24 -12.63
CA ALA A 209 7.22 8.01 -13.41
C ALA A 209 7.03 9.53 -13.30
N ASP A 210 5.79 9.98 -13.10
CA ASP A 210 5.49 11.40 -12.85
C ASP A 210 6.02 11.82 -11.49
N VAL A 211 5.81 10.99 -10.46
CA VAL A 211 6.30 11.22 -9.10
C VAL A 211 7.83 11.26 -9.09
N TYR A 212 8.48 10.29 -9.73
CA TYR A 212 9.93 10.32 -9.84
C TYR A 212 10.42 11.58 -10.60
N ALA A 213 9.80 11.91 -11.73
CA ALA A 213 10.17 13.05 -12.54
C ALA A 213 10.04 14.39 -11.79
N ILE A 214 8.92 14.60 -11.10
CA ILE A 214 8.65 15.85 -10.40
C ILE A 214 9.59 16.04 -9.21
N GLN A 215 9.99 14.96 -8.56
CA GLN A 215 10.98 14.98 -7.48
C GLN A 215 12.40 15.28 -8.00
N GLN A 216 12.73 14.89 -9.23
CA GLN A 216 14.00 15.34 -9.85
C GLN A 216 14.02 16.84 -10.15
N ILE A 217 12.86 17.44 -10.42
CA ILE A 217 12.74 18.86 -10.70
C ILE A 217 12.75 19.70 -9.40
N TYR A 218 11.94 19.31 -8.41
CA TYR A 218 11.63 20.13 -7.24
C TYR A 218 12.19 19.60 -5.92
N GLY A 219 12.72 18.37 -5.91
CA GLY A 219 13.18 17.65 -4.73
C GLY A 219 12.14 16.67 -4.18
N THR A 220 12.63 15.65 -3.48
CA THR A 220 11.80 14.67 -2.77
C THR A 220 11.30 15.27 -1.45
N PRO A 221 9.99 15.25 -1.17
CA PRO A 221 9.46 15.74 0.09
C PRO A 221 9.92 14.86 1.25
N ALA A 222 10.23 15.48 2.40
CA ALA A 222 10.54 14.79 3.65
C ALA A 222 9.33 14.75 4.61
N THR A 223 8.22 15.38 4.25
CA THR A 223 7.08 15.65 5.13
C THR A 223 5.76 15.12 4.58
N THR A 224 5.75 14.50 3.39
CA THR A 224 4.53 13.88 2.89
C THR A 224 4.26 12.67 3.75
N ARG A 225 3.24 12.79 4.63
CA ARG A 225 2.79 11.70 5.50
C ARG A 225 3.90 11.09 6.39
N SER A 226 4.83 11.89 6.89
CA SER A 226 6.02 11.43 7.64
C SER A 226 5.78 10.76 9.01
N GLY A 227 4.58 10.30 9.30
CA GLY A 227 4.24 9.48 10.47
C GLY A 227 3.36 8.32 10.03
N ASN A 228 3.05 7.40 10.94
CA ASN A 228 2.37 6.15 10.59
C ASN A 228 1.06 6.39 9.83
N THR A 229 1.02 5.94 8.59
CA THR A 229 -0.11 6.12 7.68
C THR A 229 -0.76 4.79 7.35
N VAL A 230 -2.11 4.79 7.30
CA VAL A 230 -2.90 3.66 6.80
C VAL A 230 -3.45 3.98 5.41
N TYR A 231 -3.08 3.13 4.45
CA TYR A 231 -3.62 3.07 3.10
C TYR A 231 -4.62 1.92 3.01
N GLY A 232 -5.83 2.16 2.51
CA GLY A 232 -6.88 1.15 2.46
C GLY A 232 -7.94 1.29 3.56
N ASP A 233 -8.26 0.20 4.24
CA ASP A 233 -9.22 0.13 5.32
C ASP A 233 -8.73 0.93 6.53
N GLY A 234 -9.56 1.81 7.07
CA GLY A 234 -9.18 2.67 8.18
C GLY A 234 -8.31 3.86 7.80
N SER A 235 -8.14 4.14 6.50
CA SER A 235 -7.43 5.33 6.04
C SER A 235 -8.08 6.63 6.53
N GLU A 236 -7.25 7.65 6.78
CA GLU A 236 -7.71 8.95 7.30
C GLU A 236 -8.52 9.78 6.29
N SER A 237 -8.44 9.41 5.00
CA SER A 237 -9.17 10.09 3.93
C SER A 237 -9.59 9.12 2.82
N ALA A 238 -10.59 9.54 2.05
CA ALA A 238 -11.05 8.82 0.86
C ALA A 238 -10.00 8.78 -0.26
N ALA A 239 -8.99 9.66 -0.24
CA ALA A 239 -7.90 9.62 -1.22
C ALA A 239 -6.95 8.44 -0.95
N LEU A 240 -6.84 8.02 0.31
CA LEU A 240 -5.97 6.95 0.77
C LEU A 240 -6.69 5.59 0.86
N SER A 241 -8.00 5.53 0.63
CA SER A 241 -8.81 4.34 0.96
C SER A 241 -8.65 3.17 0.01
N LEU A 242 -8.02 3.37 -1.15
CA LEU A 242 -7.84 2.36 -2.22
C LEU A 242 -9.14 1.68 -2.68
N THR A 243 -10.32 2.17 -2.27
CA THR A 243 -11.64 1.61 -2.61
C THR A 243 -12.17 2.13 -3.95
N SER A 244 -11.60 3.23 -4.45
CA SER A 244 -12.01 3.80 -5.73
C SER A 244 -11.59 2.90 -6.89
N ARG A 245 -12.39 2.86 -7.96
CA ARG A 245 -12.01 2.26 -9.25
C ARG A 245 -11.04 3.19 -10.01
N LEU A 246 -9.92 3.50 -9.38
CA LEU A 246 -8.84 4.33 -9.91
C LEU A 246 -7.51 3.60 -9.74
N ALA A 247 -6.57 3.86 -10.65
CA ALA A 247 -5.17 3.53 -10.40
C ALA A 247 -4.49 4.70 -9.67
N SER A 248 -3.52 4.40 -8.80
CA SER A 248 -2.88 5.38 -7.92
C SER A 248 -1.46 4.96 -7.54
N THR A 249 -0.65 5.95 -7.17
CA THR A 249 0.69 5.75 -6.62
C THR A 249 0.71 6.23 -5.17
N ILE A 250 1.16 5.35 -4.28
CA ILE A 250 1.41 5.66 -2.87
C ILE A 250 2.72 6.45 -2.78
N VAL A 251 2.68 7.56 -2.06
CA VAL A 251 3.85 8.39 -1.75
C VAL A 251 3.85 8.59 -0.24
N ASP A 252 4.91 8.14 0.41
CA ASP A 252 5.17 8.36 1.83
C ASP A 252 6.63 8.75 2.04
N SER A 253 6.89 9.56 3.07
CA SER A 253 8.21 10.07 3.46
C SER A 253 8.71 9.49 4.78
N GLY A 254 7.92 8.65 5.47
CA GLY A 254 8.38 7.88 6.61
C GLY A 254 7.29 7.67 7.68
N GLY A 255 7.62 6.88 8.69
CA GLY A 255 6.62 6.35 9.61
C GLY A 255 6.73 4.83 9.60
N GLU A 256 5.78 4.18 10.26
CA GLU A 256 5.52 2.75 10.04
C GLU A 256 4.15 2.64 9.38
N ASP A 257 4.16 2.35 8.08
CA ASP A 257 3.03 2.51 7.19
C ASP A 257 2.37 1.18 6.88
N THR A 258 1.05 1.21 6.71
CA THR A 258 0.22 0.01 6.54
C THR A 258 -0.60 0.09 5.27
N ILE A 259 -0.51 -0.94 4.44
CA ILE A 259 -1.57 -1.25 3.46
C ILE A 259 -2.56 -2.20 4.15
N ASP A 260 -3.74 -1.71 4.50
CA ASP A 260 -4.80 -2.49 5.15
C ASP A 260 -5.94 -2.79 4.17
N LEU A 261 -6.16 -4.06 3.89
CA LEU A 261 -7.16 -4.58 2.96
C LEU A 261 -8.00 -5.69 3.62
N ARG A 262 -8.06 -5.73 4.96
CA ARG A 262 -8.71 -6.84 5.70
C ARG A 262 -10.19 -7.02 5.39
N SER A 263 -10.89 -5.98 4.97
CA SER A 263 -12.30 -6.08 4.58
C SER A 263 -12.51 -6.59 3.15
N ARG A 264 -11.44 -6.77 2.36
CA ARG A 264 -11.52 -7.18 0.97
C ARG A 264 -11.73 -8.69 0.84
N SER A 265 -12.42 -9.07 -0.23
CA SER A 265 -12.73 -10.47 -0.55
C SER A 265 -12.17 -10.93 -1.90
N TYR A 266 -11.44 -10.04 -2.58
CA TYR A 266 -10.72 -10.40 -3.79
C TYR A 266 -9.36 -10.94 -3.42
N ASP A 267 -8.80 -11.80 -4.27
CA ASP A 267 -7.38 -12.13 -4.24
C ASP A 267 -6.57 -10.85 -4.51
N GLN A 268 -5.69 -10.50 -3.59
CA GLN A 268 -4.75 -9.39 -3.72
C GLN A 268 -3.40 -9.93 -4.19
N ARG A 269 -2.70 -9.17 -5.02
CA ARG A 269 -1.26 -9.34 -5.23
C ARG A 269 -0.58 -8.06 -4.76
N LEU A 270 0.03 -8.09 -3.59
CA LEU A 270 0.78 -6.96 -3.05
C LEU A 270 2.28 -7.17 -3.25
N ASP A 271 2.96 -6.11 -3.65
CA ASP A 271 4.41 -6.00 -3.70
C ASP A 271 4.78 -4.71 -2.98
N LEU A 272 5.44 -4.84 -1.82
CA LEU A 272 5.78 -3.71 -0.95
C LEU A 272 7.08 -3.02 -1.36
N ASN A 273 7.75 -3.50 -2.42
CA ASN A 273 8.95 -2.87 -2.93
C ASN A 273 8.61 -1.58 -3.67
N ASP A 274 9.49 -0.60 -3.56
CA ASP A 274 9.34 0.67 -4.25
C ASP A 274 9.36 0.50 -5.79
N GLY A 275 8.65 1.38 -6.50
CA GLY A 275 8.57 1.35 -7.96
C GLY A 275 7.84 0.12 -8.55
N THR A 276 7.22 -0.72 -7.73
CA THR A 276 6.46 -1.90 -8.18
C THR A 276 4.96 -1.62 -8.31
N PHE A 277 4.24 -2.58 -8.88
CA PHE A 277 2.79 -2.53 -9.06
C PHE A 277 2.11 -3.75 -8.42
N SER A 278 1.05 -3.45 -7.69
CA SER A 278 0.17 -4.40 -7.01
C SER A 278 -1.19 -4.52 -7.71
N ASP A 279 -1.82 -5.68 -7.56
CA ASP A 279 -3.17 -5.96 -8.00
C ASP A 279 -4.11 -5.88 -6.79
N VAL A 280 -4.98 -4.86 -6.78
CA VAL A 280 -5.85 -4.57 -5.63
C VAL A 280 -7.31 -4.54 -6.06
N ASN A 281 -8.18 -5.16 -5.26
CA ASN A 281 -9.63 -5.22 -5.49
C ASN A 281 -10.04 -5.87 -6.83
N GLY A 282 -9.28 -6.87 -7.29
CA GLY A 282 -9.51 -7.58 -8.56
C GLY A 282 -9.09 -6.80 -9.81
N TYR A 283 -8.40 -5.67 -9.64
CA TYR A 283 -7.76 -4.93 -10.73
C TYR A 283 -6.29 -5.25 -10.79
N ARG A 284 -5.75 -5.42 -12.00
CA ARG A 284 -4.32 -5.67 -12.22
C ARG A 284 -3.53 -4.36 -12.33
N GLY A 285 -2.42 -4.28 -11.62
CA GLY A 285 -1.42 -3.21 -11.72
C GLY A 285 -1.95 -1.82 -11.42
N ASN A 286 -2.92 -1.69 -10.51
CA ASN A 286 -3.62 -0.44 -10.23
C ASN A 286 -3.03 0.34 -9.05
N VAL A 287 -2.26 -0.29 -8.15
CA VAL A 287 -1.60 0.41 -7.04
C VAL A 287 -0.10 0.32 -7.23
N ALA A 288 0.57 1.46 -7.32
CA ALA A 288 2.02 1.56 -7.36
C ALA A 288 2.57 2.13 -6.05
N ILE A 289 3.83 1.85 -5.74
CA ILE A 289 4.58 2.51 -4.66
C ILE A 289 5.65 3.40 -5.31
N ALA A 290 5.71 4.67 -4.92
CA ALA A 290 6.70 5.61 -5.45
C ALA A 290 8.12 5.21 -5.02
N ARG A 291 9.12 5.60 -5.83
CA ARG A 291 10.52 5.41 -5.47
C ARG A 291 10.85 6.10 -4.13
N GLY A 292 11.56 5.40 -3.26
CA GLY A 292 11.94 5.88 -1.93
C GLY A 292 10.82 5.85 -0.88
N THR A 293 9.62 5.38 -1.23
CA THR A 293 8.57 5.11 -0.24
C THR A 293 8.73 3.69 0.30
N LEU A 294 8.70 3.56 1.63
CA LEU A 294 8.79 2.29 2.34
C LEU A 294 7.43 1.97 2.96
N ILE A 295 7.01 0.71 2.88
CA ILE A 295 5.78 0.22 3.53
C ILE A 295 6.15 -0.98 4.38
N GLU A 296 5.95 -0.90 5.69
CA GLU A 296 6.39 -1.91 6.64
C GLU A 296 5.31 -2.97 6.90
N ARG A 297 4.03 -2.62 6.73
CA ARG A 297 2.93 -3.50 7.14
C ARG A 297 1.94 -3.74 6.00
N ALA A 298 1.51 -4.99 5.84
CA ALA A 298 0.48 -5.37 4.89
C ALA A 298 -0.52 -6.31 5.53
N PHE A 299 -1.79 -5.91 5.53
CA PHE A 299 -2.89 -6.71 6.03
C PHE A 299 -3.88 -7.01 4.92
N THR A 300 -4.20 -8.28 4.66
CA THR A 300 -5.16 -8.67 3.62
C THR A 300 -6.34 -9.46 4.17
N GLY A 301 -7.23 -9.85 3.26
CA GLY A 301 -8.60 -10.22 3.58
C GLY A 301 -8.86 -11.72 3.41
N ARG A 302 -9.99 -12.06 2.80
CA ARG A 302 -10.43 -13.47 2.63
C ARG A 302 -10.06 -14.08 1.27
N GLY A 303 -9.25 -13.38 0.47
CA GLY A 303 -8.83 -13.84 -0.85
C GLY A 303 -7.66 -14.82 -0.73
N ALA A 304 -7.34 -15.53 -1.82
CA ALA A 304 -6.06 -16.23 -1.91
C ALA A 304 -4.97 -15.21 -2.29
N ASP A 305 -4.40 -14.56 -1.29
CA ASP A 305 -3.56 -13.39 -1.42
C ASP A 305 -2.09 -13.77 -1.66
N SER A 306 -1.36 -12.96 -2.41
CA SER A 306 0.08 -13.08 -2.60
C SER A 306 0.74 -11.77 -2.20
N ILE A 307 1.62 -11.80 -1.21
CA ILE A 307 2.24 -10.62 -0.61
C ILE A 307 3.75 -10.79 -0.61
N THR A 308 4.45 -9.86 -1.25
CA THR A 308 5.91 -9.76 -1.23
C THR A 308 6.31 -8.54 -0.42
N GLY A 309 7.04 -8.75 0.67
CA GLY A 309 7.66 -7.70 1.46
C GLY A 309 8.87 -7.06 0.76
N ASN A 310 9.62 -6.26 1.50
CA ASN A 310 10.72 -5.45 1.00
C ASN A 310 11.97 -5.67 1.85
N GLU A 311 12.74 -4.61 2.10
CA GLU A 311 14.00 -4.63 2.86
C GLU A 311 13.82 -4.23 4.33
N ALA A 312 12.61 -3.82 4.73
CA ALA A 312 12.27 -3.50 6.10
C ALA A 312 11.92 -4.76 6.89
N ALA A 313 11.93 -4.66 8.21
CA ALA A 313 11.31 -5.68 9.06
C ALA A 313 9.77 -5.63 8.87
N ASN A 314 9.24 -6.46 7.98
CA ASN A 314 7.84 -6.40 7.61
C ASN A 314 6.94 -7.14 8.60
N LEU A 315 5.74 -6.59 8.82
CA LEU A 315 4.63 -7.31 9.42
C LEU A 315 3.59 -7.62 8.34
N ILE A 316 3.48 -8.89 7.97
CA ILE A 316 2.54 -9.36 6.96
C ILE A 316 1.50 -10.25 7.62
N VAL A 317 0.23 -9.85 7.51
CA VAL A 317 -0.92 -10.59 8.05
C VAL A 317 -1.94 -10.81 6.95
N SER A 318 -2.04 -12.03 6.44
CA SER A 318 -3.15 -12.44 5.59
C SER A 318 -4.29 -13.05 6.41
N GLY A 319 -5.45 -13.24 5.78
CA GLY A 319 -6.70 -13.55 6.46
C GLY A 319 -7.15 -14.99 6.28
N ASP A 320 -8.28 -15.18 5.61
CA ASP A 320 -8.71 -16.52 5.20
C ASP A 320 -8.23 -16.71 3.74
N GLY A 321 -7.85 -17.91 3.30
CA GLY A 321 -7.39 -18.12 1.92
C GLY A 321 -6.21 -19.08 1.87
N ASP A 322 -5.80 -19.49 0.67
CA ASP A 322 -4.52 -20.19 0.51
C ASP A 322 -3.47 -19.14 0.10
N ASP A 323 -2.85 -18.52 1.10
CA ASP A 323 -2.05 -17.31 0.94
C ASP A 323 -0.58 -17.61 0.65
N ARG A 324 0.12 -16.65 0.03
CA ARG A 324 1.57 -16.71 -0.22
C ARG A 324 2.25 -15.47 0.33
N LEU A 325 3.00 -15.64 1.39
CA LEU A 325 3.72 -14.57 2.09
C LEU A 325 5.22 -14.75 1.86
N TYR A 326 5.85 -13.73 1.29
CA TYR A 326 7.30 -13.64 1.13
C TYR A 326 7.77 -12.44 1.94
N GLY A 327 8.53 -12.66 3.02
CA GLY A 327 9.03 -11.59 3.90
C GLY A 327 10.01 -10.68 3.16
N GLY A 328 11.02 -11.28 2.52
CA GLY A 328 12.00 -10.52 1.74
C GLY A 328 13.32 -10.44 2.48
N ALA A 329 13.80 -9.23 2.72
CA ALA A 329 14.96 -8.99 3.58
C ALA A 329 14.51 -8.22 4.82
N GLY A 330 15.19 -8.42 5.95
CA GLY A 330 14.78 -7.84 7.23
C GLY A 330 14.29 -8.92 8.18
N ASP A 331 14.04 -8.57 9.45
CA ASP A 331 13.54 -9.55 10.43
C ASP A 331 11.99 -9.56 10.38
N ASP A 332 11.42 -10.43 9.57
CA ASP A 332 10.00 -10.39 9.23
C ASP A 332 9.10 -11.13 10.22
N THR A 333 7.83 -10.73 10.26
CA THR A 333 6.75 -11.46 10.96
C THR A 333 5.62 -11.78 10.01
N LEU A 334 5.41 -13.07 9.77
CA LEU A 334 4.46 -13.62 8.80
C LEU A 334 3.33 -14.36 9.50
N ILE A 335 2.09 -13.99 9.18
CA ILE A 335 0.87 -14.60 9.71
C ILE A 335 -0.03 -14.97 8.53
N GLY A 336 -0.06 -16.25 8.14
CA GLY A 336 -0.85 -16.75 7.00
C GLY A 336 -2.36 -16.71 7.26
N GLY A 337 -2.76 -16.96 8.50
CA GLY A 337 -4.16 -16.94 8.87
C GLY A 337 -4.81 -18.31 8.77
N ARG A 338 -5.93 -18.42 8.05
CA ARG A 338 -6.62 -19.70 7.84
C ARG A 338 -6.49 -20.14 6.39
N GLY A 339 -6.14 -21.41 6.21
CA GLY A 339 -6.13 -22.08 4.93
C GLY A 339 -4.83 -22.87 4.80
N SER A 340 -4.41 -23.15 3.58
CA SER A 340 -3.10 -23.77 3.35
C SER A 340 -2.14 -22.73 2.81
N ASP A 341 -1.37 -22.14 3.72
CA ASP A 341 -0.55 -20.98 3.41
C ASP A 341 0.89 -21.35 3.04
N VAL A 342 1.57 -20.46 2.33
CA VAL A 342 3.02 -20.55 2.08
C VAL A 342 3.69 -19.35 2.72
N LEU A 343 4.53 -19.59 3.73
CA LEU A 343 5.28 -18.57 4.43
C LEU A 343 6.77 -18.76 4.11
N VAL A 344 7.37 -17.76 3.47
CA VAL A 344 8.80 -17.70 3.17
C VAL A 344 9.37 -16.48 3.87
N GLY A 345 10.22 -16.65 4.88
CA GLY A 345 10.84 -15.53 5.59
C GLY A 345 11.79 -14.77 4.67
N GLY A 346 12.95 -15.35 4.39
CA GLY A 346 13.90 -14.79 3.43
C GLY A 346 15.25 -14.53 4.09
N ASP A 347 15.80 -13.34 3.87
CA ASP A 347 17.07 -12.93 4.49
C ASP A 347 16.77 -12.20 5.81
N GLY A 348 17.04 -12.83 6.95
CA GLY A 348 16.77 -12.22 8.26
C GLY A 348 16.59 -13.24 9.37
N ASN A 349 16.05 -12.81 10.51
CA ASN A 349 15.59 -13.69 11.58
C ASN A 349 14.07 -13.65 11.68
N ASP A 350 13.43 -14.48 10.86
CA ASP A 350 12.01 -14.36 10.58
C ASP A 350 11.15 -15.12 11.59
N THR A 351 9.90 -14.66 11.73
CA THR A 351 8.89 -15.25 12.61
C THR A 351 7.68 -15.71 11.81
N GLY A 352 7.38 -17.00 11.86
CA GLY A 352 6.05 -17.52 11.50
C GLY A 352 5.16 -17.54 12.74
N VAL A 353 4.00 -16.89 12.69
CA VAL A 353 3.03 -16.89 13.79
C VAL A 353 1.80 -17.71 13.41
N PHE A 354 1.47 -18.68 14.25
CA PHE A 354 0.40 -19.63 14.03
C PHE A 354 -0.72 -19.43 15.06
N GLN A 355 -1.97 -19.44 14.59
CA GLN A 355 -3.14 -19.03 15.38
C GLN A 355 -3.43 -19.97 16.56
N ASN A 356 -3.13 -21.26 16.41
CA ASN A 356 -3.43 -22.28 17.42
C ASN A 356 -2.22 -22.61 18.30
N THR A 357 -2.46 -23.32 19.40
CA THR A 357 -1.39 -23.89 20.22
C THR A 357 -0.66 -25.00 19.45
N LEU A 358 0.61 -25.23 19.76
CA LEU A 358 1.45 -26.25 19.10
C LEU A 358 0.79 -27.64 19.04
N SER A 359 0.04 -28.05 20.07
CA SER A 359 -0.66 -29.35 20.13
C SER A 359 -1.77 -29.53 19.08
N SER A 360 -2.19 -28.45 18.42
CA SER A 360 -3.17 -28.50 17.34
C SER A 360 -2.54 -28.88 16.00
N TYR A 361 -1.20 -28.83 15.90
CA TYR A 361 -0.48 -29.07 14.64
C TYR A 361 0.14 -30.46 14.60
N THR A 362 0.04 -31.08 13.44
CA THR A 362 0.94 -32.15 13.00
C THR A 362 2.00 -31.51 12.11
N ILE A 363 3.25 -31.56 12.55
CA ILE A 363 4.36 -30.95 11.82
C ILE A 363 5.10 -32.07 11.08
N ALA A 364 5.52 -31.81 9.85
CA ALA A 364 6.43 -32.65 9.09
C ALA A 364 7.53 -31.79 8.45
N ARG A 365 8.63 -32.41 8.02
CA ARG A 365 9.67 -31.74 7.23
C ARG A 365 9.64 -32.25 5.79
N GLN A 366 9.65 -31.33 4.83
CA GLN A 366 9.71 -31.64 3.40
C GLN A 366 10.83 -30.81 2.76
N GLY A 367 12.00 -31.44 2.57
CA GLY A 367 13.18 -30.74 2.07
C GLY A 367 13.65 -29.65 3.04
N ASP A 368 13.70 -28.40 2.58
CA ASP A 368 14.05 -27.21 3.36
C ASP A 368 12.84 -26.51 4.00
N ALA A 369 11.63 -27.05 3.82
CA ALA A 369 10.40 -26.53 4.42
C ALA A 369 9.89 -27.39 5.58
N PHE A 370 9.14 -26.76 6.48
CA PHE A 370 8.26 -27.40 7.42
C PHE A 370 6.83 -27.38 6.87
N LEU A 371 6.11 -28.48 7.04
CA LEU A 371 4.68 -28.58 6.78
C LEU A 371 3.95 -28.60 8.11
N LEU A 372 3.10 -27.62 8.38
CA LEU A 372 2.33 -27.50 9.61
C LEU A 372 0.86 -27.76 9.28
N GLN A 373 0.40 -28.98 9.51
CA GLN A 373 -0.97 -29.37 9.24
C GLN A 373 -1.85 -29.19 10.48
N CYS A 374 -2.97 -28.50 10.35
CA CYS A 374 -4.03 -28.54 11.36
C CYS A 374 -5.42 -28.66 10.74
N SER A 375 -6.47 -28.26 11.46
CA SER A 375 -7.85 -28.47 11.01
C SER A 375 -8.33 -27.49 9.92
N ASP A 376 -7.63 -26.37 9.73
CA ASP A 376 -7.93 -25.34 8.73
C ASP A 376 -7.18 -25.55 7.40
N GLY A 377 -6.04 -26.24 7.42
CA GLY A 377 -5.25 -26.51 6.22
C GLY A 377 -3.85 -27.03 6.55
N THR A 378 -2.93 -26.86 5.60
CA THR A 378 -1.51 -27.20 5.78
C THR A 378 -0.64 -26.05 5.32
N ASP A 379 0.11 -25.48 6.26
CA ASP A 379 1.04 -24.39 5.97
C ASP A 379 2.40 -24.95 5.56
N THR A 380 2.99 -24.36 4.54
CA THR A 380 4.36 -24.63 4.10
C THR A 380 5.25 -23.46 4.53
N VAL A 381 6.19 -23.71 5.43
CA VAL A 381 7.02 -22.68 6.04
C VAL A 381 8.49 -22.91 5.69
N LYS A 382 9.14 -21.93 5.08
CA LYS A 382 10.52 -22.01 4.61
C LYS A 382 11.31 -20.77 5.00
N GLY A 383 12.58 -20.96 5.38
CA GLY A 383 13.47 -19.85 5.72
C GLY A 383 12.91 -18.99 6.86
N VAL A 384 12.39 -19.65 7.89
CA VAL A 384 11.86 -19.02 9.11
C VAL A 384 12.60 -19.61 10.30
N GLU A 385 13.17 -18.74 11.12
CA GLU A 385 14.02 -19.11 12.25
C GLU A 385 13.20 -19.33 13.52
N ARG A 386 12.06 -18.63 13.65
CA ARG A 386 11.22 -18.64 14.86
C ARG A 386 9.76 -18.97 14.54
N PHE A 387 9.21 -19.93 15.28
CA PHE A 387 7.83 -20.39 15.17
C PHE A 387 7.09 -20.03 16.45
N GLN A 388 6.08 -19.17 16.33
CA GLN A 388 5.27 -18.71 17.46
C GLN A 388 3.91 -19.39 17.46
N PHE A 389 3.57 -20.04 18.58
CA PHE A 389 2.26 -20.65 18.83
C PHE A 389 1.69 -20.04 20.12
N GLY A 390 0.70 -19.16 20.00
CA GLY A 390 0.24 -18.35 21.12
C GLY A 390 1.37 -17.49 21.70
N SER A 391 1.71 -17.68 22.98
CA SER A 391 2.82 -16.95 23.65
C SER A 391 4.15 -17.72 23.64
N ALA A 392 4.19 -18.94 23.11
CA ALA A 392 5.39 -19.76 23.07
C ALA A 392 6.11 -19.57 21.74
N VAL A 393 7.44 -19.38 21.79
CA VAL A 393 8.30 -19.23 20.63
C VAL A 393 9.32 -20.36 20.63
N PHE A 394 9.48 -21.01 19.48
CA PHE A 394 10.39 -22.12 19.24
C PHE A 394 11.34 -21.76 18.10
N THR A 395 12.58 -22.21 18.19
CA THR A 395 13.51 -22.09 17.05
C THR A 395 13.21 -23.15 16.00
N SER A 396 13.69 -22.96 14.78
CA SER A 396 13.63 -23.98 13.73
C SER A 396 14.30 -25.30 14.15
N ASN A 397 15.33 -25.25 15.01
CA ASN A 397 15.95 -26.45 15.59
C ASN A 397 15.05 -27.13 16.62
N ASP A 398 14.31 -26.38 17.45
CA ASP A 398 13.34 -26.96 18.39
C ASP A 398 12.23 -27.69 17.63
N ILE A 399 11.75 -27.10 16.53
CA ILE A 399 10.77 -27.74 15.65
C ILE A 399 11.37 -28.95 14.93
N ALA A 400 12.63 -28.86 14.47
CA ALA A 400 13.32 -29.96 13.79
C ALA A 400 13.65 -31.15 14.69
N THR A 401 13.90 -30.92 15.98
CA THR A 401 14.26 -31.99 16.93
C THR A 401 13.06 -32.79 17.44
N VAL A 402 11.83 -32.32 17.20
CA VAL A 402 10.61 -33.14 17.34
C VAL A 402 10.66 -34.40 16.44
N PHE A 403 11.51 -34.41 15.42
CA PHE A 403 11.63 -35.48 14.42
C PHE A 403 12.72 -36.53 14.67
N ASP A 404 13.65 -36.31 15.61
CA ASP A 404 14.88 -37.12 15.71
C ASP A 404 14.76 -38.37 16.61
N ASP A 405 13.61 -38.60 17.26
CA ASP A 405 13.38 -39.81 18.06
C ASP A 405 12.91 -41.03 17.18
N HIS A 406 12.85 -40.89 15.85
CA HIS A 406 12.53 -41.97 14.91
C HIS A 406 13.46 -42.01 13.68
N GLU A 407 14.76 -42.21 13.90
CA GLU A 407 15.63 -42.74 12.84
C GLU A 407 15.19 -44.17 12.47
N GLU A 408 15.00 -44.39 11.16
CA GLU A 408 14.56 -45.62 10.48
C GLU A 408 13.04 -45.81 10.26
N ASP A 409 12.39 -44.91 9.51
CA ASP A 409 11.56 -45.39 8.39
C ASP A 409 11.41 -44.35 7.27
N SER A 410 11.67 -44.79 6.04
CA SER A 410 11.76 -43.93 4.84
C SER A 410 10.39 -43.63 4.21
N ALA A 411 9.39 -43.34 5.02
CA ALA A 411 8.06 -42.95 4.59
C ALA A 411 7.56 -41.80 5.46
N LEU A 412 7.07 -40.72 4.83
CA LEU A 412 6.43 -39.54 5.44
C LEU A 412 5.84 -39.82 6.83
N SER A 413 6.64 -39.58 7.87
CA SER A 413 6.26 -39.78 9.26
C SER A 413 5.62 -38.50 9.77
N MET A 414 4.30 -38.39 9.61
CA MET A 414 3.52 -37.38 10.32
C MET A 414 3.50 -37.73 11.81
N VAL A 415 4.28 -36.99 12.60
CA VAL A 415 4.34 -37.14 14.06
C VAL A 415 3.30 -36.22 14.69
N THR A 416 2.33 -36.80 15.40
CA THR A 416 1.40 -36.01 16.23
C THR A 416 2.17 -35.49 17.44
N VAL A 417 2.20 -34.17 17.65
CA VAL A 417 2.85 -33.55 18.81
C VAL A 417 2.10 -33.95 20.08
N SER A 418 2.54 -35.02 20.73
CA SER A 418 2.01 -35.44 22.04
C SER A 418 2.47 -34.47 23.14
N ASP A 419 1.68 -34.36 24.21
CA ASP A 419 1.83 -33.47 25.39
C ASP A 419 3.24 -33.46 26.04
N ASP A 420 4.12 -34.38 25.68
CA ASP A 420 5.50 -34.50 26.16
C ASP A 420 6.40 -33.32 25.71
N ILE A 421 6.09 -32.70 24.55
CA ILE A 421 6.90 -31.61 23.97
C ILE A 421 6.73 -30.29 24.75
N ALA A 422 5.53 -29.97 25.23
CA ALA A 422 5.28 -28.82 26.09
C ALA A 422 6.06 -28.92 27.42
N THR A 423 6.33 -30.14 27.88
CA THR A 423 7.04 -30.41 29.13
C THR A 423 8.57 -30.41 28.94
N ARG A 424 9.06 -30.79 27.74
CA ARG A 424 10.49 -30.75 27.37
C ARG A 424 10.97 -29.32 27.03
N SER A 425 10.19 -28.50 26.33
CA SER A 425 10.61 -27.12 25.96
C SER A 425 10.63 -26.14 27.14
N GLN A 426 9.78 -26.32 28.14
CA GLN A 426 9.80 -25.53 29.39
C GLN A 426 11.12 -25.65 30.18
N ARG A 427 11.95 -26.67 29.90
CA ARG A 427 13.32 -26.75 30.47
C ARG A 427 14.35 -25.94 29.70
N MET A 428 14.12 -25.66 28.41
CA MET A 428 15.07 -24.94 27.54
C MET A 428 14.79 -23.42 27.49
N ALA A 429 13.53 -22.99 27.66
CA ALA A 429 13.14 -21.57 27.64
C ALA A 429 13.60 -20.72 28.85
N ARG A 430 14.43 -21.26 29.75
CA ARG A 430 14.89 -20.54 30.96
C ARG A 430 16.16 -19.70 30.77
N THR A 431 16.73 -19.64 29.57
CA THR A 431 18.09 -19.08 29.36
C THR A 431 18.19 -17.87 28.44
N ASP A 432 17.10 -17.34 27.88
CA ASP A 432 17.22 -16.16 26.99
C ASP A 432 16.25 -15.04 27.34
N SER A 433 16.77 -13.81 27.29
CA SER A 433 16.12 -12.57 27.73
C SER A 433 15.54 -11.81 26.53
N THR A 434 14.53 -12.38 25.89
CA THR A 434 13.81 -11.76 24.75
C THR A 434 12.43 -11.23 25.18
N PRO A 435 11.92 -10.15 24.54
CA PRO A 435 10.67 -9.52 24.94
C PRO A 435 9.47 -10.47 24.73
N HIS A 436 8.53 -10.41 25.67
CA HIS A 436 7.33 -11.25 25.68
C HIS A 436 6.15 -10.47 25.10
N PHE A 437 5.48 -11.05 24.10
CA PHE A 437 4.18 -10.57 23.62
C PHE A 437 3.08 -11.41 24.24
N VAL A 438 2.12 -10.74 24.89
CA VAL A 438 0.96 -11.39 25.52
C VAL A 438 -0.28 -11.02 24.72
N MET A 439 -0.93 -12.02 24.14
CA MET A 439 -2.22 -11.86 23.47
C MET A 439 -3.33 -12.13 24.48
N THR A 440 -4.11 -11.11 24.83
CA THR A 440 -5.25 -11.24 25.76
C THR A 440 -6.57 -11.06 25.01
N LYS A 441 -7.48 -12.01 25.18
CA LYS A 441 -8.87 -11.90 24.71
C LYS A 441 -9.65 -10.99 25.65
N ILE A 442 -10.10 -9.83 25.17
CA ILE A 442 -11.07 -9.01 25.90
C ILE A 442 -12.47 -9.41 25.45
N ALA A 443 -13.24 -10.02 26.35
CA ALA A 443 -14.63 -10.35 26.07
C ALA A 443 -15.51 -9.11 26.31
N GLN A 444 -15.75 -8.32 25.26
CA GLN A 444 -16.93 -7.45 25.19
C GLN A 444 -17.57 -7.55 23.80
N GLY A 445 -18.74 -8.18 23.72
CA GLY A 445 -19.75 -7.99 22.67
C GLY A 445 -19.36 -8.27 21.20
N GLN A 446 -19.79 -9.42 20.68
CA GLN A 446 -20.08 -9.75 19.27
C GLN A 446 -19.03 -9.46 18.15
N SER A 447 -17.82 -9.00 18.44
CA SER A 447 -16.68 -9.07 17.53
C SER A 447 -15.43 -9.49 18.29
N ASP A 448 -14.74 -10.52 17.80
CA ASP A 448 -13.44 -10.94 18.35
C ASP A 448 -12.39 -9.90 17.94
N GLU A 449 -11.96 -9.08 18.91
CA GLU A 449 -10.87 -8.11 18.74
C GLU A 449 -9.67 -8.57 19.59
N PHE A 450 -8.48 -8.54 19.00
CA PHE A 450 -7.23 -8.90 19.66
C PHE A 450 -6.36 -7.65 19.78
N VAL A 451 -5.88 -7.38 21.00
CA VAL A 451 -4.94 -6.27 21.26
C VAL A 451 -3.57 -6.86 21.57
N LEU A 452 -2.53 -6.37 20.89
CA LEU A 452 -1.14 -6.74 21.10
C LEU A 452 -0.50 -5.76 22.10
N TYR A 453 0.14 -6.27 23.15
CA TYR A 453 0.99 -5.47 24.04
C TYR A 453 2.43 -5.96 24.00
N ALA A 454 3.39 -5.04 23.94
CA ALA A 454 4.80 -5.31 24.19
C ALA A 454 5.13 -5.04 25.67
N SER A 455 5.72 -6.00 26.38
CA SER A 455 6.24 -5.82 27.74
C SER A 455 7.73 -6.12 27.81
N THR A 456 8.49 -5.27 28.49
CA THR A 456 9.95 -5.36 28.65
C THR A 456 10.41 -5.89 30.02
N SER A 457 9.50 -6.39 30.87
CA SER A 457 9.85 -6.81 32.24
C SER A 457 9.49 -8.27 32.55
N PRO A 458 10.44 -9.12 32.98
CA PRO A 458 10.18 -10.47 33.43
C PRO A 458 9.86 -10.46 34.93
N SER A 459 8.68 -10.00 35.33
CA SER A 459 8.03 -10.38 36.61
C SER A 459 6.79 -9.53 36.89
N GLU A 460 5.60 -10.10 36.66
CA GLU A 460 4.51 -9.96 37.61
C GLU A 460 3.63 -11.21 37.51
N ASP A 461 3.74 -12.03 38.55
CA ASP A 461 3.01 -13.25 38.77
C ASP A 461 1.58 -12.85 39.18
N ILE A 462 0.64 -12.73 38.23
CA ILE A 462 -0.79 -12.60 38.57
C ILE A 462 -1.30 -13.99 38.94
N ALA A 463 -0.94 -14.42 40.14
CA ALA A 463 -1.55 -15.55 40.80
C ALA A 463 -3.01 -15.22 41.17
N GLY A 464 -3.93 -15.90 40.48
CA GLY A 464 -5.18 -16.32 41.10
C GLY A 464 -6.43 -16.04 40.28
N HIS A 465 -6.99 -17.08 39.67
CA HIS A 465 -8.33 -17.54 40.03
C HIS A 465 -8.51 -19.00 39.60
N ARG A 466 -8.61 -19.89 40.60
CA ARG A 466 -9.12 -21.25 40.43
C ARG A 466 -10.64 -21.19 40.35
N CYS A 467 -11.23 -21.83 39.35
CA CYS A 467 -12.58 -22.40 39.41
C CYS A 467 -12.45 -23.82 38.83
N GLY A 468 -12.74 -24.93 39.52
CA GLY A 468 -13.61 -25.11 40.67
C GLY A 468 -14.90 -25.82 40.21
N GLY A 469 -14.84 -27.15 40.21
CA GLY A 469 -15.94 -28.11 40.46
C GLY A 469 -17.32 -27.84 39.86
N SER A 470 -17.74 -28.73 38.97
CA SER A 470 -19.14 -29.01 38.65
C SER A 470 -19.92 -29.46 39.89
N GLY A 471 -21.08 -28.86 40.11
CA GLY A 471 -22.07 -29.38 41.06
C GLY A 471 -23.16 -28.37 41.43
N GLY A 472 -24.41 -28.71 41.16
CA GLY A 472 -25.55 -28.22 41.94
C GLY A 472 -26.55 -27.32 41.21
N SER A 473 -27.63 -27.96 40.79
CA SER A 473 -28.88 -27.39 40.26
C SER A 473 -29.72 -26.62 41.29
N ALA A 474 -30.45 -25.63 40.78
CA ALA A 474 -31.86 -25.29 41.04
C ALA A 474 -32.27 -24.60 42.37
N GLY A 475 -33.01 -23.49 42.21
CA GLY A 475 -33.99 -22.98 43.17
C GLY A 475 -34.28 -21.47 43.08
N PRO A 476 -35.48 -21.03 42.63
CA PRO A 476 -35.87 -19.61 42.59
C PRO A 476 -36.90 -19.26 43.69
N ALA A 477 -36.79 -18.04 44.23
CA ALA A 477 -37.83 -17.24 44.91
C ALA A 477 -37.16 -15.91 45.31
N GLY A 478 -37.69 -14.70 45.19
CA GLY A 478 -39.03 -14.17 44.96
C GLY A 478 -39.16 -12.89 45.82
N GLY A 479 -39.68 -11.77 45.26
CA GLY A 479 -40.31 -10.70 46.06
C GLY A 479 -39.71 -9.29 46.08
N ALA A 480 -40.18 -8.45 45.15
CA ALA A 480 -40.82 -7.13 45.32
C ALA A 480 -40.16 -5.90 46.02
N ALA A 481 -40.14 -4.79 45.26
CA ALA A 481 -40.71 -3.45 45.52
C ALA A 481 -39.79 -2.20 45.71
N ASP A 482 -40.07 -1.21 44.85
CA ASP A 482 -40.10 0.27 44.96
C ASP A 482 -38.86 1.18 45.21
N ALA A 483 -38.41 1.83 44.12
CA ALA A 483 -38.31 3.30 43.84
C ALA A 483 -37.47 4.27 44.74
N PRO A 484 -37.24 5.56 44.38
CA PRO A 484 -36.00 6.06 43.73
C PRO A 484 -35.30 7.27 44.44
N VAL A 485 -34.34 7.92 43.75
CA VAL A 485 -33.58 9.17 44.08
C VAL A 485 -32.27 8.91 44.87
N GLY A 486 -31.07 9.42 44.56
CA GLY A 486 -30.53 10.34 43.58
C GLY A 486 -29.04 10.65 43.91
N THR A 487 -28.38 11.39 43.02
CA THR A 487 -27.11 12.15 43.18
C THR A 487 -25.76 11.42 43.29
N GLY A 488 -24.96 11.56 42.22
CA GLY A 488 -23.64 12.20 42.27
C GLY A 488 -22.42 11.35 42.63
N ALA A 489 -21.57 11.07 41.65
CA ALA A 489 -20.11 11.19 41.78
C ALA A 489 -19.44 11.03 40.40
N SER A 490 -18.91 12.13 39.89
CA SER A 490 -17.80 12.13 38.95
C SER A 490 -16.54 11.63 39.65
N PHE A 491 -15.73 10.79 39.00
CA PHE A 491 -14.33 10.63 39.38
C PHE A 491 -13.45 10.68 38.14
N ALA A 492 -12.61 11.71 38.11
CA ALA A 492 -11.52 11.92 37.18
C ALA A 492 -10.36 10.98 37.52
N LEU A 493 -9.67 10.47 36.49
CA LEU A 493 -8.34 9.90 36.63
C LEU A 493 -7.32 11.02 36.35
N GLU A 494 -6.60 11.44 37.38
CA GLU A 494 -5.28 12.07 37.27
C GLU A 494 -4.31 11.33 38.21
N ASP A 495 -3.06 11.29 37.74
CA ASP A 495 -1.80 10.94 38.41
C ASP A 495 -1.52 9.50 38.84
N THR A 496 -0.55 8.86 38.17
CA THR A 496 0.85 8.95 38.64
C THR A 496 1.85 8.43 37.59
N LEU A 497 2.64 9.36 37.06
CA LEU A 497 3.89 9.15 36.34
C LEU A 497 5.03 9.36 37.35
N ALA A 498 5.81 8.34 37.74
CA ALA A 498 7.15 8.50 38.32
C ALA A 498 7.86 7.15 38.61
N ALA A 499 9.18 7.17 38.41
CA ALA A 499 10.22 6.19 38.75
C ALA A 499 10.46 5.12 37.66
N HIS A 500 11.64 4.99 37.02
CA HIS A 500 13.00 5.26 37.47
C HIS A 500 13.89 5.79 36.33
N HIS A 501 14.57 6.90 36.60
CA HIS A 501 15.79 7.35 35.93
C HIS A 501 17.00 7.02 36.83
N ASP A 502 18.18 7.05 36.21
CA ASP A 502 19.56 6.97 36.76
C ASP A 502 20.18 5.56 36.77
N HIS A 503 21.39 5.29 36.28
CA HIS A 503 22.62 6.10 36.18
C HIS A 503 23.59 5.39 35.20
N PHE A 504 24.27 6.12 34.29
CA PHE A 504 25.74 6.10 34.11
C PHE A 504 26.16 7.05 32.97
N ALA A 505 26.85 8.11 33.35
CA ALA A 505 27.72 8.90 32.49
C ALA A 505 29.13 8.82 33.09
N LEU A 506 30.16 8.57 32.27
CA LEU A 506 31.44 9.30 32.28
C LEU A 506 32.42 8.76 31.23
N LEU A 507 32.93 9.73 30.45
CA LEU A 507 33.96 9.76 29.40
C LEU A 507 33.57 9.31 27.99
#